data_AF-A0A0F9CLF9-F1
#
_entry.id   AF-A0A0F9CLF9-F1
#
_cell.length_a   1.000
_cell.length_b   1.000
_cell.length_c   1.000
_cell.angle_alpha   90.00
_cell.angle_beta   90.00
_cell.angle_gamma   90.00
#
_symmetry.space_group_name_H-M   'P 1'
#
loop_
_entity.id
_entity.type
_entity.pdbx_description
1 polymer ?
#
loop_
_entity_poly.entity_id
_entity_poly.type
_entity_poly.pdbx_seq_one_letter_code
_entity_poly.pdbx_strand_id
1 'polypeptide(L)' 'MVISNSSPLIHLTRLGKINYLFKLVKYINIPKAVFDEVVVKGKIKNYSEAFTIESFIKEEKIVVT' A
#
# COMPACT_ATOMS: atom_id res chain seq x y z
N MET A 1 16.01 -4.12 0.60
CA MET A 1 14.76 -4.00 -0.19
C MET A 1 13.62 -4.56 0.65
N VAL A 2 12.61 -3.76 1.00
CA VAL A 2 11.44 -4.24 1.76
C VAL A 2 10.30 -4.50 0.79
N ILE A 3 9.75 -5.71 0.85
CA ILE A 3 8.59 -6.14 0.07
C ILE A 3 7.44 -6.37 1.07
N SER A 4 6.28 -5.79 0.81
CA SER A 4 5.09 -5.99 1.65
C SER A 4 4.01 -6.75 0.88
N ASN A 5 3.34 -7.65 1.58
CA ASN A 5 2.14 -8.33 1.08
C ASN A 5 0.87 -7.52 1.40
N SER A 6 -0.30 -7.98 0.92
CA SER A 6 -1.59 -7.31 1.05
C SER A 6 -2.01 -7.05 2.51
N SER A 7 -1.99 -8.06 3.37
CA SER A 7 -2.54 -7.92 4.74
C SER A 7 -1.84 -6.85 5.59
N PRO A 8 -0.49 -6.80 5.67
CA PRO A 8 0.19 -5.72 6.39
C PRO A 8 -0.14 -4.33 5.85
N LEU A 9 -0.22 -4.18 4.52
CA LEU A 9 -0.59 -2.93 3.85
C LEU A 9 -1.99 -2.47 4.23
N ILE A 10 -2.98 -3.36 4.12
CA ILE A 10 -4.37 -3.10 4.46
C ILE A 10 -4.48 -2.70 5.94
N HIS A 11 -3.96 -3.52 6.84
CA HIS A 11 -4.12 -3.28 8.29
C HIS A 11 -3.40 -2.02 8.76
N LEU A 12 -2.15 -1.78 8.32
CA LEU A 12 -1.43 -0.58 8.71
C LEU A 12 -2.07 0.70 8.15
N THR A 13 -2.62 0.63 6.94
CA THR A 13 -3.34 1.76 6.35
C THR A 13 -4.64 2.04 7.09
N ARG A 14 -5.44 1.00 7.38
CA ARG A 14 -6.69 1.13 8.15
C ARG A 14 -6.46 1.64 9.57
N LEU A 15 -5.33 1.31 10.18
CA LEU A 15 -4.92 1.83 11.48
C LEU A 15 -4.33 3.26 11.41
N GLY A 16 -4.13 3.83 10.23
CA GLY A 16 -3.45 5.11 10.03
C GLY A 16 -1.97 5.10 10.42
N LYS A 17 -1.35 3.91 10.48
CA LYS A 17 0.02 3.69 10.97
C LYS A 17 1.04 3.37 9.87
N ILE A 18 0.62 3.29 8.60
CA ILE A 18 1.53 3.01 7.48
C ILE A 18 2.68 4.01 7.36
N ASN A 19 2.50 5.26 7.82
CA ASN A 19 3.56 6.26 7.89
C ASN A 19 4.76 5.84 8.76
N TYR A 20 4.59 4.94 9.74
CA TYR A 20 5.73 4.41 10.50
C TYR A 20 6.65 3.57 9.61
N LEU A 21 6.10 2.86 8.63
CA LEU A 21 6.88 2.08 7.68
C LEU A 21 7.79 3.01 6.87
N PHE A 22 7.26 4.13 6.37
CA PHE A 22 8.02 5.14 5.62
C PHE A 22 9.04 5.92 6.44
N LYS A 23 8.99 5.84 7.79
CA LYS A 23 10.05 6.38 8.66
C LYS A 23 11.23 5.42 8.78
N LEU A 24 11.00 4.12 8.61
CA LEU A 24 12.02 3.08 8.71
C LEU A 24 12.70 2.81 7.37
N VAL A 25 11.98 2.99 6.27
CA VAL A 25 12.48 2.75 4.91
C VAL A 25 12.06 3.86 3.96
N LYS A 26 12.91 4.15 2.96
CA LYS A 26 12.66 5.19 1.96
C LYS A 26 11.39 4.90 1.14
N TYR A 27 11.20 3.64 0.75
CA TYR A 27 10.04 3.15 0.02
C TYR A 27 9.84 1.65 0.28
N ILE A 28 8.63 1.16 0.03
CA ILE A 28 8.34 -0.27 -0.02
C ILE A 28 8.02 -0.73 -1.43
N ASN A 29 8.33 -1.99 -1.73
CA ASN A 29 7.94 -2.61 -2.98
C ASN A 29 6.73 -3.51 -2.75
N ILE A 30 5.82 -3.53 -3.71
CA ILE A 30 4.71 -4.47 -3.73
C ILE A 30 4.67 -5.18 -5.08
N PRO A 31 4.45 -6.50 -5.10
CA PRO A 31 4.22 -7.20 -6.35
C PRO A 31 3.00 -6.66 -7.10
N LYS A 32 3.02 -6.71 -8.43
CA LYS A 32 1.84 -6.37 -9.26
C LYS A 32 0.54 -7.04 -8.79
N ALA A 33 0.59 -8.31 -8.37
CA ALA A 33 -0.57 -9.03 -7.84
C ALA A 33 -1.17 -8.39 -6.58
N VAL A 34 -0.32 -7.86 -5.69
CA VAL A 34 -0.75 -7.15 -4.47
C VAL A 34 -1.40 -5.82 -4.83
N PHE A 35 -0.84 -5.08 -5.80
CA PHE A 35 -1.47 -3.87 -6.31
C PHE A 35 -2.85 -4.16 -6.90
N ASP A 36 -3.00 -5.21 -7.70
CA ASP A 36 -4.28 -5.56 -8.32
C ASP A 36 -5.33 -5.99 -7.29
N GLU A 37 -4.92 -6.68 -6.22
CA GLU A 37 -5.81 -7.03 -5.11
C GLU A 37 -6.21 -5.81 -4.28
N VAL A 38 -5.23 -5.06 -3.78
CA VAL A 38 -5.45 -4.05 -2.74
C VAL A 38 -5.93 -2.73 -3.33
N VAL A 39 -5.40 -2.33 -4.49
CA VAL A 39 -5.75 -1.05 -5.11
C VAL A 39 -6.86 -1.22 -6.14
N VAL A 40 -6.67 -2.08 -7.15
CA VAL A 40 -7.63 -2.19 -8.25
C VAL A 40 -8.95 -2.79 -7.77
N LYS A 41 -8.92 -4.01 -7.21
CA LYS A 41 -10.14 -4.63 -6.66
C LYS A 41 -10.64 -3.92 -5.41
N GLY A 42 -9.73 -3.38 -4.58
CA GLY A 42 -10.10 -2.61 -3.39
C GLY A 42 -10.92 -1.36 -3.71
N LYS A 43 -10.55 -0.59 -4.74
CA LYS A 43 -11.32 0.58 -5.20
C LYS A 43 -12.69 0.19 -5.76
N ILE A 44 -12.78 -0.90 -6.52
CA ILE A 44 -14.09 -1.42 -7.02
C ILE A 44 -15.02 -1.76 -5.85
N LYS A 45 -14.47 -2.29 -4.75
CA LYS A 45 -15.19 -2.60 -3.51
C LYS A 45 -15.38 -1.39 -2.58
N ASN A 46 -14.93 -0.21 -2.99
CA ASN A 46 -15.00 1.04 -2.24
C ASN A 46 -14.33 0.99 -0.84
N TYR A 47 -13.22 0.26 -0.74
CA TYR A 47 -12.41 0.24 0.49
C TYR A 47 -11.56 1.51 0.59
N SER A 48 -11.68 2.21 1.73
CA SER A 48 -11.01 3.50 1.93
C SER A 48 -9.50 3.39 1.89
N GLU A 49 -8.93 2.29 2.42
CA GLU A 49 -7.50 2.02 2.39
C GLU A 49 -6.95 1.92 0.97
N ALA A 50 -7.75 1.50 -0.02
CA ALA A 50 -7.30 1.35 -1.40
C ALA A 50 -6.93 2.71 -2.01
N PHE A 51 -7.72 3.75 -1.71
CA PHE A 51 -7.45 5.12 -2.16
C PHE A 51 -6.24 5.73 -1.45
N THR A 52 -6.08 5.46 -0.15
CA THR A 52 -4.91 5.89 0.62
C THR A 52 -3.62 5.20 0.14
N ILE A 53 -3.67 3.91 -0.18
CA ILE A 53 -2.52 3.20 -0.73
C ILE A 53 -2.18 3.75 -2.13
N GLU A 54 -3.18 4.04 -2.97
CA GLU A 54 -2.98 4.69 -4.28
C GLU A 54 -2.29 6.06 -4.16
N SER A 55 -2.62 6.87 -3.15
CA SER A 55 -1.93 8.16 -2.95
C SER A 55 -0.46 7.95 -2.60
N PHE A 56 -0.12 6.95 -1.77
CA PHE A 56 1.28 6.65 -1.45
C PHE A 56 2.08 6.08 -2.63
N ILE A 57 1.41 5.45 -3.61
CA ILE A 57 2.05 5.06 -4.88
C ILE A 57 2.36 6.31 -5.70
N LYS A 58 1.42 7.27 -5.80
CA LYS A 58 1.64 8.55 -6.49
C LYS A 58 2.75 9.39 -5.84
N GLU A 59 2.92 9.27 -4.53
CA GLU A 59 4.01 9.90 -3.76
C GLU A 59 5.35 9.12 -3.83
N GLU A 60 5.44 8.05 -4.62
CA GLU A 60 6.63 7.20 -4.76
C GLU A 60 7.12 6.53 -3.45
N LYS A 61 6.27 6.49 -2.42
CA LYS A 61 6.55 5.79 -1.15
C LYS A 61 6.28 4.29 -1.26
N ILE A 62 5.42 3.90 -2.21
CA ILE A 62 5.13 2.52 -2.56
C ILE A 62 5.43 2.35 -4.05
N VAL A 63 6.31 1.41 -4.38
CA VAL A 63 6.70 1.08 -5.75
C VAL A 63 6.09 -0.26 -6.13
N VAL A 64 5.46 -0.32 -7.30
CA VAL A 64 4.93 -1.58 -7.84
C VAL A 64 6.03 -2.22 -8.68
N THR A 65 6.39 -3.46 -8.35
CA THR A 65 7.42 -4.26 -9.00
C THR A 65 6.87 -5.56 -9.56
#